data_AF-A0A7J3DM45-F1
#
_entry.id   AF-A0A7J3DM45-F1
#
_cell.length_a   1.000
_cell.length_b   1.000
_cell.length_c   1.000
_cell.angle_alpha   90.00
_cell.angle_beta   90.00
_cell.angle_gamma   90.00
#
_symmetry.space_group_name_H-M   'P 1'
#
loop_
_entity.id
_entity.type
_entity.pdbx_description
1 polymer ?
#
loop_
_entity_poly.entity_id
_entity_poly.type
_entity_poly.pdbx_seq_one_letter_code
_entity_poly.pdbx_strand_id
1 'polypeptide(L)'
;MGKIFIATLGMGRGTWGHVARIIQGQDWDDVLLIGSDFTKQNFKLQKPCKWLIINPRSGFETLKEEVKKAIPEGELYISLISGSGREHTALLAALRELGRDFKIAMLTSNGLQHY
;
A
#
# COMPACT_ATOMS: atom_id res chain seq x y z
N MET A 1 17.06 -9.61 -2.46
CA MET A 1 16.19 -8.42 -2.54
C MET A 1 15.20 -8.51 -1.39
N GLY A 2 14.95 -7.40 -0.68
CA GLY A 2 14.04 -7.41 0.49
C GLY A 2 12.57 -7.48 0.09
N LYS A 3 11.71 -7.98 0.98
CA LYS A 3 10.26 -8.04 0.84
C LYS A 3 9.64 -6.71 1.24
N ILE A 4 8.97 -6.07 0.29
CA ILE A 4 8.36 -4.76 0.46
C ILE A 4 6.85 -4.92 0.44
N PHE A 5 6.18 -4.43 1.49
CA PHE A 5 4.72 -4.34 1.50
C PHE A 5 4.25 -2.93 1.14
N ILE A 6 3.33 -2.82 0.20
CA ILE A 6 2.71 -1.57 -0.24
C ILE A 6 1.20 -1.68 -0.04
N ALA A 7 0.60 -0.75 0.70
CA ALA A 7 -0.85 -0.73 0.86
C ALA A 7 -1.43 0.66 0.62
N THR A 8 -2.59 0.70 -0.01
CA THR A 8 -3.42 1.92 -0.08
C THR A 8 -4.32 1.98 1.15
N LEU A 9 -4.56 3.17 1.69
CA LEU A 9 -5.36 3.40 2.89
C LEU A 9 -6.38 4.53 2.67
N GLY A 10 -7.65 4.16 2.75
CA GLY A 10 -8.79 5.07 2.63
C GLY A 10 -9.38 5.42 4.00
N MET A 11 -10.46 6.21 4.00
CA MET A 11 -11.14 6.61 5.25
C MET A 11 -11.94 5.48 5.92
N GLY A 12 -12.21 4.39 5.21
CA GLY A 12 -12.94 3.22 5.73
C GLY A 12 -12.12 2.46 6.76
N ARG A 13 -12.35 2.71 8.05
CA ARG A 13 -11.58 2.10 9.15
C ARG A 13 -11.77 0.58 9.28
N GLY A 14 -12.84 0.02 8.72
CA GLY A 14 -13.10 -1.43 8.75
C GLY A 14 -12.01 -2.25 8.06
N THR A 15 -11.32 -1.69 7.06
CA THR A 15 -10.24 -2.37 6.33
C THR A 15 -8.87 -2.15 6.95
N TRP A 16 -8.75 -1.20 7.90
CA TRP A 16 -7.47 -0.88 8.55
C TRP A 16 -6.97 -2.04 9.40
N GLY A 17 -7.87 -2.74 10.11
CA GLY A 17 -7.52 -3.94 10.86
C GLY A 17 -6.92 -5.03 9.97
N HIS A 18 -7.35 -5.12 8.70
CA HIS A 18 -6.79 -6.07 7.75
C HIS A 18 -5.36 -5.68 7.36
N VAL A 19 -5.15 -4.42 6.95
CA VAL A 19 -3.81 -3.93 6.59
C VAL A 19 -2.84 -4.05 7.78
N ALA A 20 -3.27 -3.70 8.99
CA ALA A 20 -2.45 -3.82 10.20
C ALA A 20 -2.04 -5.27 10.48
N ARG A 21 -2.96 -6.22 10.33
CA ARG A 21 -2.67 -7.64 10.51
C ARG A 21 -1.74 -8.20 9.41
N ILE A 22 -1.79 -7.70 8.17
CA ILE A 22 -0.82 -8.09 7.13
C ILE A 22 0.59 -7.62 7.52
N ILE A 23 0.71 -6.38 8.01
CA ILE A 23 1.99 -5.81 8.46
C ILE A 23 2.57 -6.57 9.64
N GLN A 24 1.71 -7.09 10.53
CA GLN A 24 2.12 -7.89 11.68
C GLN A 24 2.36 -9.36 11.36
N GLY A 25 1.69 -9.90 10.34
CA GLY A 25 1.68 -11.33 10.01
C GLY A 25 2.93 -11.85 9.31
N GLN A 26 3.83 -10.96 8.89
CA GLN A 26 5.13 -11.29 8.32
C GLN A 26 6.14 -10.20 8.69
N ASP A 27 7.43 -10.55 8.69
CA ASP A 27 8.50 -9.57 8.70
C ASP A 27 8.74 -9.02 7.29
N TRP A 28 8.45 -7.73 7.15
CA TRP A 28 8.69 -6.94 5.96
C TRP A 28 9.97 -6.14 6.13
N ASP A 29 10.82 -6.11 5.11
CA ASP A 29 12.03 -5.27 5.11
C ASP A 29 11.66 -3.79 5.02
N ASP A 30 10.56 -3.47 4.33
CA ASP A 30 9.99 -2.12 4.26
C ASP A 30 8.47 -2.16 4.10
N VAL A 31 7.81 -1.11 4.57
CA VAL A 31 6.36 -0.92 4.45
C VAL A 31 6.07 0.48 3.95
N LEU A 32 5.43 0.57 2.78
CA LEU A 32 4.95 1.81 2.20
C LEU A 32 3.42 1.90 2.30
N LEU A 33 2.92 2.91 3.00
CA LEU A 33 1.50 3.21 3.08
C LEU A 33 1.18 4.43 2.23
N ILE A 34 0.22 4.28 1.32
CA ILE A 34 -0.26 5.33 0.43
C ILE A 34 -1.61 5.80 0.98
N GLY A 35 -1.69 7.06 1.38
CA GLY A 35 -2.91 7.60 2.00
C GLY A 35 -2.85 9.11 2.20
N SER A 36 -3.89 9.68 2.79
CA SER A 36 -3.94 11.12 3.08
C SER A 36 -3.37 11.44 4.47
N ASP A 37 -3.22 12.74 4.77
CA ASP A 37 -2.89 13.18 6.14
C ASP A 37 -3.85 12.61 7.19
N PHE A 38 -5.14 12.50 6.85
CA PHE A 38 -6.13 11.90 7.72
C PHE A 38 -5.78 10.45 8.07
N THR A 39 -5.39 9.63 7.08
CA THR A 39 -5.06 8.23 7.37
C THR A 39 -3.76 8.10 8.12
N LYS A 40 -2.72 8.91 7.84
CA LYS A 40 -1.47 8.94 8.62
C LYS A 40 -1.67 9.32 10.08
N GLN A 41 -2.55 10.28 10.36
CA GLN A 41 -2.82 10.70 11.73
C GLN A 41 -3.58 9.63 12.53
N ASN A 42 -4.49 8.90 11.88
CA ASN A 42 -5.46 8.03 12.55
C ASN A 42 -5.10 6.54 12.49
N PHE A 43 -4.35 6.07 11.49
CA PHE A 43 -3.92 4.69 11.40
C PHE A 43 -2.71 4.45 12.31
N LYS A 44 -2.93 3.76 13.43
CA LYS A 44 -1.91 3.50 14.44
C LYS A 44 -1.33 2.10 14.26
N LEU A 45 -0.01 2.02 14.15
CA LEU A 45 0.77 0.79 14.14
C LEU A 45 1.91 0.88 15.14
N GLN A 46 2.34 -0.28 15.64
CA GLN A 46 3.50 -0.38 16.52
C GLN A 46 4.82 -0.41 15.73
N LYS A 47 4.82 -0.95 14.51
CA LYS A 47 6.00 -0.98 13.62
C LYS A 47 6.09 0.33 12.82
N PRO A 48 7.29 0.89 12.61
CA PRO A 48 7.47 2.07 11.75
C PRO A 48 7.12 1.72 10.29
N CYS A 49 6.52 2.68 9.59
CA CYS A 49 6.18 2.55 8.16
C CYS A 49 6.51 3.84 7.43
N LYS A 50 6.91 3.74 6.17
CA LYS A 50 7.00 4.87 5.25
C LYS A 50 5.62 5.26 4.77
N TRP A 51 5.43 6.56 4.53
CA TRP A 51 4.16 7.11 4.07
C TRP A 51 4.37 7.92 2.81
N LEU A 52 3.59 7.62 1.77
CA LEU A 52 3.32 8.54 0.68
C LEU A 52 2.01 9.26 1.00
N ILE A 53 2.11 10.55 1.32
CA ILE A 53 0.94 11.40 1.55
C ILE A 53 0.44 11.94 0.23
N ILE A 54 -0.77 11.53 -0.15
CA ILE A 54 -1.39 11.91 -1.42
C ILE A 54 -2.40 13.03 -1.20
N ASN A 55 -2.43 13.96 -2.14
CA ASN A 55 -3.48 14.98 -2.19
C ASN A 55 -4.73 14.40 -2.85
N PRO A 56 -5.87 14.27 -2.16
CA PRO A 56 -7.09 13.72 -2.76
C PRO A 56 -7.67 14.58 -3.88
N ARG A 57 -7.19 15.82 -4.05
CA ARG A 57 -7.59 16.71 -5.15
C ARG A 57 -6.65 16.64 -6.36
N SER A 58 -5.53 15.91 -6.27
CA SER A 58 -4.62 15.79 -7.42
C SER A 58 -5.27 15.01 -8.56
N GLY A 59 -4.89 15.38 -9.78
CA GLY A 59 -5.25 14.64 -10.99
C GLY A 59 -4.57 13.27 -11.02
N PHE A 60 -5.12 12.35 -11.81
CA PHE A 60 -4.62 10.98 -11.91
C PHE A 60 -3.15 10.89 -12.30
N GLU A 61 -2.70 11.63 -13.32
CA GLU A 61 -1.30 11.60 -13.77
C GLU A 61 -0.33 12.03 -12.67
N THR A 62 -0.66 13.08 -11.92
CA THR A 62 0.15 13.54 -10.78
C THR A 62 0.24 12.46 -9.71
N LEU A 63 -0.89 11.88 -9.31
CA LEU A 63 -0.94 10.80 -8.32
C LEU A 63 -0.12 9.58 -8.77
N LYS A 64 -0.28 9.15 -10.02
CA LYS A 64 0.45 8.02 -10.60
C LYS A 64 1.97 8.28 -10.55
N GLU A 65 2.43 9.46 -10.94
CA GLU A 65 3.87 9.79 -10.90
C GLU A 65 4.41 9.89 -9.47
N GLU A 66 3.64 10.40 -8.52
CA GLU A 66 4.00 10.40 -7.09
C GLU A 66 4.13 8.97 -6.55
N VAL A 67 3.16 8.10 -6.86
CA VAL A 67 3.21 6.69 -6.48
C VAL A 67 4.40 5.99 -7.13
N LYS A 68 4.64 6.21 -8.43
CA LYS A 68 5.76 5.62 -9.18
C LYS A 68 7.10 5.94 -8.57
N LYS A 69 7.32 7.19 -8.15
CA LYS A 69 8.55 7.64 -7.49
C LYS A 69 8.74 7.08 -6.08
N ALA A 70 7.66 6.72 -5.40
CA ALA A 70 7.69 6.22 -4.03
C ALA A 70 7.89 4.71 -3.92
N ILE A 71 7.60 3.95 -4.99
CA ILE A 71 7.77 2.48 -5.00
C ILE A 71 9.27 2.16 -4.83
N PRO A 72 9.66 1.44 -3.76
CA PRO A 72 11.05 1.05 -3.55
C PRO A 72 11.42 -0.18 -4.40
N GLU A 73 12.72 -0.41 -4.53
CA GLU A 73 13.27 -1.61 -5.15
C GLU A 73 13.14 -2.83 -4.23
N GLY A 74 12.61 -3.95 -4.73
CA GLY A 74 12.50 -5.19 -3.97
C GLY A 74 11.50 -6.18 -4.53
N GLU A 75 11.23 -7.24 -3.76
CA GLU A 75 10.11 -8.15 -4.01
C GLU A 75 8.84 -7.48 -3.51
N LEU A 76 7.93 -7.11 -4.42
CA LEU A 76 6.78 -6.28 -4.11
C LEU A 76 5.55 -7.12 -3.73
N TYR A 77 4.94 -6.74 -2.62
CA TYR A 77 3.68 -7.28 -2.15
C TYR A 77 2.72 -6.12 -1.98
N ILE A 78 1.56 -6.18 -2.63
CA ILE A 78 0.58 -5.09 -2.58
C ILE A 78 -0.70 -5.52 -1.88
N SER A 79 -1.38 -4.57 -1.24
CA SER A 79 -2.76 -4.74 -0.80
C SER A 79 -3.63 -3.57 -1.25
N LEU A 80 -4.72 -3.90 -1.93
CA LEU A 80 -5.75 -2.98 -2.40
C LEU A 80 -7.03 -3.09 -1.55
N ILE A 81 -6.97 -3.75 -0.38
CA ILE A 81 -8.13 -3.99 0.49
C ILE A 81 -8.70 -2.71 1.10
N SER A 82 -7.87 -1.67 1.19
CA SER A 82 -8.25 -0.33 1.63
C SER A 82 -7.87 0.66 0.55
N GLY A 83 -8.26 1.93 0.69
CA GLY A 83 -8.04 2.96 -0.32
C GLY A 83 -9.24 3.18 -1.22
N SER A 84 -9.02 3.89 -2.31
CA SER A 84 -10.03 4.19 -3.32
C SER A 84 -9.65 3.62 -4.69
N GLY A 85 -10.63 3.43 -5.57
CA GLY A 85 -10.37 2.95 -6.93
C GLY A 85 -9.33 3.80 -7.67
N ARG A 86 -9.30 5.12 -7.44
CA ARG A 86 -8.28 6.01 -8.01
C ARG A 86 -6.87 5.68 -7.52
N GLU A 87 -6.70 5.44 -6.23
CA GLU A 87 -5.41 5.05 -5.63
C GLU A 87 -4.95 3.68 -6.13
N HIS A 88 -5.88 2.74 -6.21
CA HIS A 88 -5.63 1.40 -6.74
C HIS A 88 -5.14 1.47 -8.18
N THR A 89 -5.86 2.21 -9.03
CA THR A 89 -5.50 2.39 -10.44
C THR A 89 -4.14 3.07 -10.57
N ALA A 90 -3.84 4.09 -9.74
CA ALA A 90 -2.55 4.77 -9.78
C ALA A 90 -1.38 3.84 -9.40
N LEU A 91 -1.54 3.03 -8.35
CA LEU A 91 -0.52 2.03 -7.95
C LEU A 91 -0.30 0.98 -9.04
N LEU A 92 -1.38 0.39 -9.58
CA LEU A 92 -1.28 -0.62 -10.63
C LEU A 92 -0.67 -0.05 -11.92
N ALA A 93 -1.03 1.17 -12.31
CA ALA A 93 -0.44 1.84 -13.48
C ALA A 93 1.05 2.13 -13.27
N ALA A 94 1.44 2.63 -12.09
CA ALA A 94 2.83 2.87 -11.74
C ALA A 94 3.68 1.58 -11.79
N LEU A 95 3.19 0.49 -11.20
CA LEU A 95 3.86 -0.83 -11.23
C LEU A 95 4.03 -1.33 -12.66
N ARG A 96 2.98 -1.19 -13.49
CA ARG A 96 3.00 -1.57 -14.90
C ARG A 96 4.02 -0.77 -15.71
N GLU A 97 4.07 0.55 -15.53
CA GLU A 97 5.05 1.41 -16.23
C GLU A 97 6.50 1.11 -15.82
N LEU A 98 6.72 0.74 -14.55
CA LEU A 98 8.03 0.33 -14.06
C LEU A 98 8.43 -1.09 -14.51
N GLY A 99 7.51 -1.86 -15.12
CA GLY A 99 7.75 -3.27 -15.46
C GLY A 99 8.01 -4.14 -14.24
N ARG A 100 7.36 -3.84 -13.10
CA ARG A 100 7.57 -4.55 -11.82
C ARG A 100 6.49 -5.58 -11.61
N ASP A 101 6.90 -6.82 -11.40
CA ASP A 101 6.03 -7.86 -10.87
C ASP A 101 5.72 -7.59 -9.39
N PHE A 102 4.55 -8.07 -8.97
CA PHE A 102 4.10 -7.97 -7.60
C PHE A 102 3.24 -9.18 -7.23
N LYS A 103 3.14 -9.45 -5.93
CA LYS A 103 2.19 -10.39 -5.35
C LYS A 103 1.09 -9.64 -4.63
N ILE A 104 -0.13 -10.15 -4.64
CA ILE A 104 -1.24 -9.60 -3.85
C ILE A 104 -1.21 -10.24 -2.46
N ALA A 105 -0.97 -9.44 -1.44
CA ALA A 105 -1.02 -9.87 -0.04
C ALA A 105 -2.43 -9.69 0.54
N MET A 106 -3.01 -10.80 1.00
CA MET A 106 -4.38 -10.85 1.51
C MET A 106 -4.49 -11.73 2.74
N LEU A 107 -5.23 -11.24 3.74
CA LEU A 107 -5.65 -12.07 4.88
C LEU A 107 -6.87 -12.89 4.50
N THR A 108 -6.75 -14.19 4.72
CA THR A 108 -7.79 -15.18 4.48
C THR A 108 -8.08 -15.96 5.77
N SER A 109 -9.03 -16.89 5.73
CA SER A 109 -9.25 -17.85 6.83
C SER A 109 -8.00 -18.71 7.13
N ASN A 110 -7.11 -18.87 6.16
CA ASN A 110 -5.87 -19.65 6.26
C ASN A 110 -4.66 -18.77 6.63
N GLY A 111 -4.90 -17.56 7.13
CA GLY A 111 -3.85 -16.58 7.43
C GLY A 111 -3.46 -15.73 6.22
N LEU A 112 -2.24 -15.17 6.26
CA LEU A 112 -1.70 -14.33 5.20
C LEU A 112 -1.32 -15.19 3.98
N GLN A 113 -1.89 -14.85 2.82
CA GLN A 113 -1.64 -15.50 1.54
C GLN A 113 -1.12 -14.48 0.52
N HIS A 114 -0.38 -14.99 -0.47
CA HIS A 114 0.19 -14.21 -1.56
C HIS A 114 -0.24 -14.82 -2.90
N TYR A 115 -0.80 -13.99 -3.79
CA TYR A 115 -1.28 -14.38 -5.12
C TYR A 115 -0.49 -13.68 -6.22
#